data_AF-X1TNT1-F1
#
_entry.id   AF-X1TNT1-F1
#
_cell.length_a   1.000
_cell.length_b   1.000
_cell.length_c   1.000
_cell.angle_alpha   90.00
_cell.angle_beta   90.00
_cell.angle_gamma   90.00
#
_symmetry.space_group_name_H-M   'P 1'
#
loop_
_entity.id
_entity.type
_entity.pdbx_description
1 polymer ?
#
loop_
_entity_poly.entity_id
_entity_poly.type
_entity_poly.pdbx_seq_one_letter_code
_entity_poly.pdbx_strand_id
1 'polypeptide(L)'
;DNLNKSALVGFDYTDIYERLRQAWTGTPDRINSYWQAQDCAIRFRHYCLEHNLLDFSLTTEVYCRHLLTDEVYQRYLGARYRHLLVDNLEENVPVAHDFIDWAREQFQSTLLVYDDGGGYRIFLGADAARGLEVAGRCSDQLTFGELLEPTAHCLAFSDALRRALKLQGGQASPTGEFRRAVANPGSEKYWIGMIRWVARQVAELVSDGIPAGEIAIVAPYVSEVMRFAIEEHLGQQGIRLYLLRPATSLRDDPVVRALLILTMLGHPDWQVIIQ
;
A
#
# COMPACT_ATOMS: atom_id res chain seq x y z
N ASP A 1 0.73 -2.25 -15.05
CA ASP A 1 0.27 -1.24 -14.07
C ASP A 1 0.22 0.20 -14.61
N ASN A 2 0.86 0.54 -15.75
CA ASN A 2 0.88 1.93 -16.24
C ASN A 2 -0.51 2.56 -16.42
N LEU A 3 -1.49 1.79 -16.89
CA LEU A 3 -2.88 2.24 -17.06
C LEU A 3 -3.56 2.58 -15.71
N ASN A 4 -3.31 1.79 -14.68
CA ASN A 4 -3.82 2.09 -13.33
C ASN A 4 -3.13 3.34 -12.77
N LYS A 5 -1.81 3.46 -12.95
CA LYS A 5 -1.06 4.65 -12.53
C LYS A 5 -1.52 5.93 -13.22
N SER A 6 -1.89 5.90 -14.50
CA SER A 6 -2.44 7.10 -15.17
C SER A 6 -3.75 7.54 -14.53
N ALA A 7 -4.64 6.60 -14.20
CA ALA A 7 -5.89 6.90 -13.51
C ALA A 7 -5.68 7.45 -12.10
N LEU A 8 -4.78 6.86 -11.30
CA LEU A 8 -4.49 7.30 -9.93
C LEU A 8 -3.81 8.68 -9.87
N VAL A 9 -2.97 9.01 -10.85
CA VAL A 9 -2.34 10.33 -10.96
C VAL A 9 -3.29 11.34 -11.64
N GLY A 10 -4.29 10.88 -12.40
CA GLY A 10 -5.34 11.71 -13.00
C GLY A 10 -5.07 12.19 -14.43
N PHE A 11 -4.05 11.65 -15.12
CA PHE A 11 -3.76 12.03 -16.52
C PHE A 11 -4.32 11.01 -17.53
N ASP A 12 -4.44 11.41 -18.79
CA ASP A 12 -5.00 10.53 -19.82
C ASP A 12 -4.14 9.29 -20.08
N TYR A 13 -4.78 8.14 -20.18
CA TYR A 13 -4.06 6.90 -20.44
C TYR A 13 -3.38 6.92 -21.81
N THR A 14 -3.74 7.82 -22.74
CA THR A 14 -3.03 8.02 -24.01
C THR A 14 -1.71 8.79 -23.90
N ASP A 15 -1.41 9.37 -22.74
CA ASP A 15 -0.18 10.17 -22.50
C ASP A 15 0.94 9.36 -21.81
N ILE A 16 0.71 8.06 -21.55
CA ILE A 16 1.66 7.19 -20.84
C ILE A 16 3.02 7.18 -21.55
N TYR A 17 3.03 7.00 -22.87
CA TYR A 17 4.27 6.93 -23.64
C TYR A 17 5.07 8.22 -23.57
N GLU A 18 4.45 9.36 -23.86
CA GLU A 18 5.12 10.67 -23.87
C GLU A 18 5.72 10.99 -22.50
N ARG A 19 4.97 10.77 -21.42
CA ARG A 19 5.45 11.01 -20.06
C ARG A 19 6.65 10.12 -19.69
N LEU A 20 6.56 8.82 -19.97
CA LEU A 20 7.65 7.89 -19.66
C LEU A 20 8.89 8.14 -20.51
N ARG A 21 8.71 8.48 -21.80
CA ARG A 21 9.79 8.82 -22.72
C ARG A 21 10.53 10.08 -22.26
N GLN A 22 9.80 11.14 -21.89
CA GLN A 22 10.39 12.40 -21.45
C GLN A 22 11.16 12.26 -20.12
N ALA A 23 10.68 11.40 -19.22
CA ALA A 23 11.34 11.12 -17.94
C ALA A 23 12.55 10.17 -18.05
N TRP A 24 12.73 9.49 -19.20
CA TRP A 24 13.75 8.45 -19.34
C TRP A 24 15.12 9.00 -19.73
N THR A 25 16.12 8.73 -18.89
CA THR A 25 17.52 9.14 -19.10
C THR A 25 18.45 7.97 -19.46
N GLY A 26 17.90 6.77 -19.64
CA GLY A 26 18.65 5.54 -19.90
C GLY A 26 18.76 5.16 -21.38
N THR A 27 18.90 3.86 -21.66
CA THR A 27 19.14 3.36 -23.02
C THR A 27 17.92 3.53 -23.95
N PRO A 28 18.14 3.77 -25.27
CA PRO A 28 17.05 3.90 -26.24
C PRO A 28 16.14 2.67 -26.33
N ASP A 29 16.67 1.46 -26.09
CA ASP A 29 15.91 0.20 -26.18
C ASP A 29 14.68 0.17 -25.27
N ARG A 30 14.74 0.87 -24.13
CA ARG A 30 13.63 0.93 -23.17
C ARG A 30 12.43 1.73 -23.70
N ILE A 31 12.65 2.66 -24.63
CA ILE A 31 11.61 3.53 -25.20
C ILE A 31 10.57 2.68 -25.94
N ASN A 32 11.00 1.63 -26.65
CA ASN A 32 10.09 0.72 -27.34
C ASN A 32 9.16 0.00 -26.36
N SER A 33 9.64 -0.38 -25.17
CA SER A 33 8.79 -0.98 -24.14
C SER A 33 7.72 -0.01 -23.62
N TYR A 34 8.00 1.30 -23.57
CA TYR A 34 7.00 2.30 -23.18
C TYR A 34 5.92 2.48 -24.25
N TRP A 35 6.31 2.48 -25.52
CA TRP A 35 5.35 2.52 -26.63
C TRP A 35 4.46 1.25 -26.63
N GLN A 36 5.06 0.07 -26.44
CA GLN A 36 4.29 -1.18 -26.33
C GLN A 36 3.34 -1.14 -25.12
N ALA A 37 3.77 -0.61 -23.98
CA ALA A 37 2.90 -0.47 -22.81
C ALA A 37 1.72 0.47 -23.07
N GLN A 38 1.93 1.54 -23.84
CA GLN A 38 0.88 2.47 -24.28
C GLN A 38 -0.13 1.79 -25.21
N ASP A 39 0.34 1.07 -26.24
CA ASP A 39 -0.51 0.32 -27.17
C ASP A 39 -1.35 -0.74 -26.43
N CYS A 40 -0.73 -1.49 -25.52
CA CYS A 40 -1.44 -2.45 -24.66
C CYS A 40 -2.50 -1.77 -23.78
N ALA A 41 -2.19 -0.62 -23.17
CA ALA A 41 -3.15 0.11 -22.34
C ALA A 41 -4.36 0.57 -23.16
N ILE A 42 -4.15 1.08 -24.37
CA ILE A 42 -5.21 1.51 -25.29
C ILE A 42 -6.10 0.33 -25.69
N ARG A 43 -5.50 -0.77 -26.15
CA ARG A 43 -6.25 -1.97 -26.55
C ARG A 43 -7.05 -2.55 -25.39
N PHE A 44 -6.46 -2.61 -24.19
CA PHE A 44 -7.16 -3.10 -23.01
C PHE A 44 -8.32 -2.18 -22.62
N ARG A 45 -8.14 -0.84 -22.66
CA ARG A 45 -9.24 0.12 -22.43
C ARG A 45 -10.37 -0.07 -23.44
N HIS A 46 -10.06 -0.21 -24.73
CA HIS A 46 -11.07 -0.48 -25.76
C HIS A 46 -11.81 -1.79 -25.49
N TYR A 47 -11.09 -2.86 -25.17
CA TYR A 47 -11.69 -4.13 -24.81
C TYR A 47 -12.66 -3.99 -23.63
N CYS A 48 -12.26 -3.29 -22.56
CA CYS A 48 -13.14 -3.03 -21.43
C CYS A 48 -14.42 -2.30 -21.83
N LEU A 49 -14.32 -1.25 -22.65
CA LEU A 49 -15.47 -0.47 -23.10
C LEU A 49 -16.40 -1.27 -24.03
N GLU A 50 -15.85 -2.02 -24.98
CA GLU A 50 -16.61 -2.85 -25.93
C GLU A 50 -17.39 -3.97 -25.21
N HIS A 51 -16.88 -4.45 -24.07
CA HIS A 51 -17.45 -5.54 -23.30
C HIS A 51 -18.16 -5.10 -22.01
N ASN A 52 -18.36 -3.79 -21.79
CA ASN A 52 -18.95 -3.23 -20.57
C ASN A 52 -18.26 -3.70 -19.27
N LEU A 53 -16.93 -3.84 -19.31
CA LEU A 53 -16.11 -4.23 -18.18
C LEU A 53 -15.53 -2.98 -17.49
N LEU A 54 -15.54 -2.98 -16.17
CA LEU A 54 -14.88 -1.97 -15.35
C LEU A 54 -13.67 -2.60 -14.66
N ASP A 55 -12.47 -2.25 -15.12
CA ASP A 55 -11.24 -2.52 -14.37
C ASP A 55 -10.99 -1.41 -13.34
N PHE A 56 -10.02 -1.59 -12.44
CA PHE A 56 -9.71 -0.59 -11.41
C PHE A 56 -9.35 0.78 -12.00
N SER A 57 -8.60 0.81 -13.11
CA SER A 57 -8.23 2.06 -13.75
C SER A 57 -9.44 2.76 -14.37
N LEU A 58 -10.32 2.02 -15.08
CA LEU A 58 -11.53 2.60 -15.67
C LEU A 58 -12.48 3.10 -14.59
N THR A 59 -12.64 2.32 -13.52
CA THR A 59 -13.51 2.69 -12.39
C THR A 59 -13.05 4.01 -11.78
N THR A 60 -11.75 4.12 -11.50
CA THR A 60 -11.15 5.35 -10.96
C THR A 60 -11.34 6.51 -11.93
N GLU A 61 -11.05 6.31 -13.21
CA GLU A 61 -11.19 7.33 -14.24
C GLU A 61 -12.63 7.82 -14.38
N VAL A 62 -13.60 6.91 -14.49
CA VAL A 62 -15.03 7.24 -14.60
C VAL A 62 -15.50 8.00 -13.36
N TYR A 63 -15.10 7.54 -12.17
CA TYR A 63 -15.44 8.22 -10.94
C TYR A 63 -14.90 9.65 -10.91
N CYS A 64 -13.59 9.83 -11.11
CA CYS A 64 -12.94 11.12 -10.95
C CYS A 64 -13.30 12.10 -12.08
N ARG A 65 -13.42 11.64 -13.33
CA ARG A 65 -13.66 12.52 -14.49
C ARG A 65 -15.13 12.82 -14.74
N HIS A 66 -16.02 11.87 -14.45
CA HIS A 66 -17.43 11.98 -14.83
C HIS A 66 -18.36 12.08 -13.63
N LEU A 67 -18.23 11.21 -12.63
CA LEU A 67 -19.15 11.24 -11.49
C LEU A 67 -18.85 12.41 -10.56
N LEU A 68 -17.59 12.57 -10.14
CA LEU A 68 -17.21 13.61 -9.19
C LEU A 68 -17.44 15.02 -9.72
N THR A 69 -17.47 15.22 -11.04
CA THR A 69 -17.73 16.51 -11.69
C THR A 69 -19.22 16.76 -11.98
N ASP A 70 -20.08 15.74 -11.82
CA ASP A 70 -21.52 15.85 -12.06
C ASP A 70 -22.24 16.53 -10.88
N GLU A 71 -22.96 17.62 -11.16
CA GLU A 71 -23.65 18.41 -10.13
C GLU A 71 -24.77 17.65 -9.41
N VAL A 72 -25.43 16.70 -10.08
CA VAL A 72 -26.47 15.87 -9.45
C VAL A 72 -25.83 14.92 -8.45
N TYR A 73 -24.72 14.29 -8.84
CA TYR A 73 -23.95 13.41 -7.99
C TYR A 73 -23.35 14.14 -6.79
N GLN A 74 -22.74 15.31 -7.01
CA GLN A 74 -22.19 16.14 -5.94
C GLN A 74 -23.26 16.54 -4.92
N ARG A 75 -24.44 17.00 -5.36
CA ARG A 75 -25.57 17.31 -4.47
C ARG A 75 -26.03 16.10 -3.67
N TYR A 76 -26.09 14.93 -4.30
CA TYR A 76 -26.46 13.69 -3.62
C TYR A 76 -25.45 13.33 -2.53
N LEU A 77 -24.15 13.35 -2.82
CA LEU A 77 -23.10 13.10 -1.83
C LEU A 77 -23.15 14.09 -0.67
N GLY A 78 -23.19 15.40 -0.98
CA GLY A 78 -23.19 16.46 0.03
C GLY A 78 -24.44 16.43 0.93
N ALA A 79 -25.59 15.99 0.39
CA ALA A 79 -26.79 15.76 1.20
C ALA A 79 -26.70 14.48 2.07
N ARG A 80 -25.98 13.46 1.59
CA ARG A 80 -25.90 12.15 2.26
C ARG A 80 -24.84 12.09 3.35
N TYR A 81 -23.68 12.69 3.13
CA TYR A 81 -22.55 12.63 4.05
C TYR A 81 -22.24 14.01 4.61
N ARG A 82 -22.07 14.07 5.93
CA ARG A 82 -21.79 15.32 6.64
C ARG A 82 -20.35 15.43 7.08
N HIS A 83 -19.67 14.30 7.26
CA HIS A 83 -18.34 14.23 7.84
C HIS A 83 -17.45 13.31 7.01
N LEU A 84 -16.22 13.74 6.77
CA LEU A 84 -15.17 12.91 6.16
C LEU A 84 -14.06 12.69 7.18
N LEU A 85 -13.66 11.44 7.39
CA LEU A 85 -12.48 11.08 8.17
C LEU A 85 -11.50 10.39 7.22
N VAL A 86 -10.31 10.94 7.08
CA VAL A 86 -9.25 10.39 6.23
C VAL A 86 -8.07 10.01 7.10
N ASP A 87 -7.73 8.73 7.09
CA ASP A 87 -6.52 8.20 7.70
C ASP A 87 -5.44 7.99 6.62
N ASN A 88 -4.17 8.05 7.01
CA ASN A 88 -2.99 7.94 6.13
C ASN A 88 -3.04 8.87 4.90
N LEU A 89 -3.31 10.16 5.10
CA LEU A 89 -3.43 11.13 4.01
C LEU A 89 -2.20 11.16 3.09
N GLU A 90 -1.01 10.98 3.66
CA GLU A 90 0.29 10.94 2.97
C GLU A 90 0.48 9.70 2.07
N GLU A 91 -0.31 8.65 2.28
CA GLU A 91 -0.27 7.41 1.49
C GLU A 91 -1.30 7.38 0.36
N ASN A 92 -2.07 8.46 0.19
CA ASN A 92 -3.12 8.58 -0.83
C ASN A 92 -2.58 9.13 -2.16
N VAL A 93 -3.34 8.84 -3.22
CA VAL A 93 -3.02 9.21 -4.61
C VAL A 93 -3.59 10.58 -4.98
N PRO A 94 -3.05 11.27 -6.00
CA PRO A 94 -3.50 12.62 -6.39
C PRO A 94 -5.01 12.76 -6.58
N VAL A 95 -5.65 11.84 -7.33
CA VAL A 95 -7.11 11.94 -7.56
C VAL A 95 -7.96 11.70 -6.31
N ALA A 96 -7.41 11.02 -5.30
CA ALA A 96 -8.06 10.90 -4.00
C ALA A 96 -7.94 12.22 -3.22
N HIS A 97 -6.81 12.92 -3.32
CA HIS A 97 -6.65 14.26 -2.75
C HIS A 97 -7.61 15.26 -3.40
N ASP A 98 -7.88 15.16 -4.70
CA ASP A 98 -8.87 16.00 -5.37
C ASP A 98 -10.29 15.79 -4.80
N PHE A 99 -10.67 14.53 -4.55
CA PHE A 99 -11.92 14.21 -3.87
C PHE A 99 -11.97 14.77 -2.45
N ILE A 100 -10.88 14.62 -1.69
CA ILE A 100 -10.80 15.10 -0.29
C ILE A 100 -10.93 16.62 -0.25
N ASP A 101 -10.29 17.33 -1.17
CA ASP A 101 -10.35 18.79 -1.25
C ASP A 101 -11.75 19.27 -1.61
N TRP A 102 -12.42 18.61 -2.57
CA TRP A 102 -13.84 18.87 -2.85
C TRP A 102 -14.73 18.59 -1.62
N ALA A 103 -14.55 17.44 -0.98
CA ALA A 103 -15.36 17.03 0.17
C ALA A 103 -15.20 18.00 1.35
N ARG A 104 -14.00 18.56 1.56
CA ARG A 104 -13.73 19.59 2.57
C ARG A 104 -14.59 20.84 2.38
N GLU A 105 -14.91 21.20 1.15
CA GLU A 105 -15.73 22.38 0.85
C GLU A 105 -17.23 22.10 0.92
N GLN A 106 -17.64 20.86 0.67
CA GLN A 106 -19.05 20.48 0.60
C GLN A 106 -19.60 19.92 1.92
N PHE A 107 -18.77 19.24 2.71
CA PHE A 107 -19.20 18.57 3.94
C PHE A 107 -19.13 19.52 5.13
N GLN A 108 -19.84 19.16 6.22
CA GLN A 108 -19.89 19.99 7.43
C GLN A 108 -18.57 19.97 8.20
N SER A 109 -17.85 18.85 8.19
CA SER A 109 -16.50 18.79 8.76
C SER A 109 -15.65 17.69 8.13
N THR A 110 -14.33 17.88 8.21
CA THR A 110 -13.34 16.89 7.78
C THR A 110 -12.26 16.74 8.84
N LEU A 111 -11.93 15.49 9.17
CA LEU A 111 -10.76 15.15 9.98
C LEU A 111 -9.75 14.47 9.07
N LEU A 112 -8.56 15.05 8.96
CA LEU A 112 -7.47 14.53 8.15
C LEU A 112 -6.32 14.13 9.07
N VAL A 113 -5.91 12.87 9.01
CA VAL A 113 -4.76 12.33 9.74
C VAL A 113 -3.60 12.15 8.76
N TYR A 114 -2.45 12.69 9.12
CA TYR A 114 -1.24 12.68 8.32
C TYR A 114 -0.05 12.29 9.20
N ASP A 115 0.71 11.28 8.79
CA ASP A 115 1.91 10.83 9.48
C ASP A 115 3.17 11.53 8.93
N ASP A 116 3.88 12.28 9.80
CA ASP A 116 5.16 12.89 9.42
C ASP A 116 6.22 11.83 9.13
N GLY A 117 6.88 11.97 7.98
CA GLY A 117 7.84 11.00 7.46
C GLY A 117 7.21 9.73 6.86
N GLY A 118 5.89 9.68 6.67
CA GLY A 118 5.20 8.64 5.88
C GLY A 118 5.36 8.83 4.36
N GLY A 119 4.39 8.35 3.58
CA GLY A 119 4.42 8.42 2.12
C GLY A 119 5.24 7.30 1.49
N TYR A 120 5.30 6.14 2.15
CA TYR A 120 6.09 4.99 1.74
C TYR A 120 5.55 4.33 0.45
N ARG A 121 4.28 4.56 0.10
CA ARG A 121 3.62 3.98 -1.08
C ARG A 121 3.84 4.78 -2.37
N ILE A 122 4.94 5.52 -2.49
CA ILE A 122 5.27 6.28 -3.72
C ILE A 122 5.24 5.41 -4.99
N PHE A 123 5.67 4.15 -4.90
CA PHE A 123 5.63 3.21 -6.03
C PHE A 123 4.19 2.85 -6.48
N LEU A 124 3.23 2.98 -5.57
CA LEU A 124 1.80 2.77 -5.79
C LEU A 124 1.06 4.09 -6.10
N GLY A 125 1.78 5.21 -6.22
CA GLY A 125 1.23 6.50 -6.62
C GLY A 125 0.91 7.46 -5.47
N ALA A 126 1.38 7.19 -4.24
CA ALA A 126 1.20 8.12 -3.14
C ALA A 126 1.85 9.48 -3.41
N ASP A 127 1.16 10.56 -3.07
CA ASP A 127 1.64 11.93 -3.18
C ASP A 127 1.58 12.63 -1.81
N ALA A 128 2.57 12.33 -0.97
CA ALA A 128 2.65 12.89 0.38
C ALA A 128 2.73 14.42 0.38
N ALA A 129 3.39 15.03 -0.61
CA ALA A 129 3.49 16.48 -0.72
C ALA A 129 2.11 17.11 -0.94
N ARG A 130 1.32 16.55 -1.88
CA ARG A 130 -0.05 17.01 -2.09
C ARG A 130 -0.94 16.75 -0.88
N GLY A 131 -0.79 15.61 -0.22
CA GLY A 131 -1.49 15.32 1.05
C GLY A 131 -1.23 16.41 2.10
N LEU A 132 0.04 16.83 2.26
CA LEU A 132 0.42 17.89 3.19
C LEU A 132 -0.18 19.25 2.78
N GLU A 133 -0.21 19.57 1.49
CA GLU A 133 -0.88 20.79 0.98
C GLU A 133 -2.37 20.81 1.32
N VAL A 134 -3.06 19.67 1.22
CA VAL A 134 -4.49 19.55 1.57
C VAL A 134 -4.69 19.71 3.07
N ALA A 135 -3.86 19.05 3.89
CA ALA A 135 -3.90 19.22 5.35
C ALA A 135 -3.67 20.67 5.79
N GLY A 136 -2.79 21.39 5.08
CA GLY A 136 -2.51 22.81 5.32
C GLY A 136 -3.71 23.75 5.15
N ARG A 137 -4.81 23.28 4.56
CA ARG A 137 -6.05 24.05 4.35
C ARG A 137 -7.10 23.83 5.44
N CYS A 138 -6.85 22.94 6.39
CA CYS A 138 -7.72 22.78 7.57
C CYS A 138 -7.68 24.03 8.46
N SER A 139 -8.81 24.35 9.09
CA SER A 139 -8.93 25.49 10.01
C SER A 139 -8.09 25.31 11.26
N ASP A 140 -7.99 24.07 11.74
CA ASP A 140 -7.34 23.69 12.98
C ASP A 140 -6.35 22.55 12.71
N GLN A 141 -5.22 22.59 13.41
CA GLN A 141 -4.18 21.56 13.33
C GLN A 141 -3.78 21.15 14.74
N LEU A 142 -3.73 19.83 14.95
CA LEU A 142 -3.25 19.23 16.18
C LEU A 142 -2.08 18.32 15.84
N THR A 143 -0.96 18.51 16.52
CA THR A 143 0.23 17.68 16.35
C THR A 143 0.40 16.81 17.59
N PHE A 144 0.41 15.49 17.38
CA PHE A 144 0.70 14.51 18.40
C PHE A 144 2.18 14.15 18.34
N GLY A 145 2.98 14.74 19.23
CA GLY A 145 4.42 14.46 19.33
C GLY A 145 4.79 13.42 20.39
N GLU A 146 3.83 13.01 21.23
CA GLU A 146 4.05 12.03 22.28
C GLU A 146 4.19 10.63 21.68
N LEU A 147 5.32 10.00 22.01
CA LEU A 147 5.66 8.67 21.54
C LEU A 147 5.06 7.63 22.47
N LEU A 148 4.38 6.63 21.90
CA LEU A 148 3.95 5.46 22.67
C LEU A 148 5.19 4.69 23.12
N GLU A 149 5.40 4.51 24.42
CA GLU A 149 6.44 3.59 24.89
C GLU A 149 6.04 2.14 24.54
N PRO A 150 6.99 1.28 24.10
CA PRO A 150 8.44 1.45 24.10
C PRO A 150 9.06 1.83 22.73
N THR A 151 8.56 2.87 22.03
CA THR A 151 9.11 3.27 20.70
C THR A 151 10.40 4.10 20.76
N ALA A 152 10.80 4.63 21.93
CA ALA A 152 11.92 5.56 22.05
C ALA A 152 13.25 5.01 21.50
N HIS A 153 13.63 3.77 21.85
CA HIS A 153 14.87 3.16 21.36
C HIS A 153 14.84 2.94 19.84
N CYS A 154 13.73 2.40 19.32
CA CYS A 154 13.54 2.15 17.90
C CYS A 154 13.61 3.44 17.07
N LEU A 155 13.06 4.53 17.58
CA LEU A 155 13.12 5.84 16.92
C LEU A 155 14.53 6.44 16.93
N ALA A 156 15.26 6.31 18.04
CA ALA A 156 16.68 6.69 18.08
C ALA A 156 17.51 5.88 17.08
N PHE A 157 17.19 4.60 16.87
CA PHE A 157 17.82 3.76 15.83
C PHE A 157 17.46 4.20 14.41
N SER A 158 16.17 4.47 14.15
CA SER A 158 15.70 5.01 12.87
C SER A 158 16.41 6.31 12.50
N ASP A 159 16.51 7.23 13.45
CA ASP A 159 17.19 8.52 13.30
C ASP A 159 18.71 8.37 13.08
N ALA A 160 19.38 7.48 13.82
CA ALA A 160 20.78 7.15 13.58
C ALA A 160 21.03 6.58 12.16
N LEU A 161 20.15 5.71 11.69
CA LEU A 161 20.20 5.15 10.34
C LEU A 161 19.98 6.23 9.27
N ARG A 162 18.99 7.10 9.45
CA ARG A 162 18.72 8.24 8.55
C ARG A 162 19.93 9.15 8.42
N ARG A 163 20.55 9.53 9.53
CA ARG A 163 21.80 10.32 9.51
C ARG A 163 22.93 9.62 8.76
N ALA A 164 23.15 8.33 9.02
CA ALA A 164 24.19 7.56 8.35
C ALA A 164 23.96 7.48 6.83
N LEU A 165 22.70 7.39 6.41
CA LEU A 165 22.29 7.37 5.01
C LEU A 165 22.09 8.76 4.40
N LYS A 166 22.31 9.84 5.17
CA LYS A 166 22.08 11.24 4.77
C LYS A 166 20.65 11.52 4.28
N LEU A 167 19.68 10.81 4.86
CA LEU A 167 18.25 11.01 4.61
C LEU A 167 17.72 12.18 5.44
N GLN A 168 16.75 12.91 4.90
CA GLN A 168 16.08 14.03 5.57
C GLN A 168 14.77 13.59 6.25
N GLY A 169 14.34 14.34 7.25
CA GLY A 169 13.04 14.17 7.94
C GLY A 169 12.93 12.97 8.88
N GLY A 170 11.76 12.83 9.50
CA GLY A 170 11.43 11.78 10.46
C GLY A 170 11.59 12.21 11.92
N GLN A 171 10.84 11.56 12.81
CA GLN A 171 10.84 11.85 14.24
C GLN A 171 12.07 11.24 14.93
N ALA A 172 12.78 12.05 15.71
CA ALA A 172 13.87 11.60 16.56
C ALA A 172 13.36 11.38 18.00
N SER A 173 13.91 10.37 18.67
CA SER A 173 13.72 10.21 20.12
C SER A 173 14.91 10.81 20.87
N PRO A 174 14.72 11.88 21.66
CA PRO A 174 15.81 12.50 22.41
C PRO A 174 16.28 11.64 23.60
N THR A 175 15.42 10.76 24.10
CA THR A 175 15.68 9.91 25.28
C THR A 175 16.08 8.48 24.90
N GLY A 176 15.92 8.09 23.63
CA GLY A 176 16.20 6.74 23.16
C GLY A 176 17.68 6.44 22.98
N GLU A 177 18.11 5.28 23.44
CA GLU A 177 19.42 4.70 23.10
C GLU A 177 19.32 3.76 21.89
N PHE A 178 19.86 4.15 20.73
CA PHE A 178 19.73 3.37 19.50
C PHE A 178 20.30 1.94 19.58
N ARG A 179 21.36 1.73 20.39
CA ARG A 179 21.98 0.41 20.56
C ARG A 179 21.05 -0.59 21.24
N ARG A 180 20.10 -0.10 22.06
CA ARG A 180 19.14 -0.95 22.78
C ARG A 180 17.97 -1.38 21.90
N ALA A 181 17.79 -0.75 20.73
CA ALA A 181 16.80 -1.18 19.74
C ALA A 181 17.18 -2.48 19.03
N VAL A 182 18.48 -2.81 18.99
CA VAL A 182 19.00 -4.00 18.33
C VAL A 182 19.49 -4.97 19.40
N ALA A 183 18.64 -5.93 19.77
CA ALA A 183 19.02 -6.96 20.74
C ALA A 183 20.10 -7.91 20.18
N ASN A 184 19.96 -8.33 18.93
CA ASN A 184 20.89 -9.25 18.28
C ASN A 184 20.94 -8.99 16.75
N PRO A 185 22.05 -8.48 16.19
CA PRO A 185 22.15 -8.20 14.77
C PRO A 185 22.29 -9.46 13.89
N GLY A 186 22.42 -10.65 14.48
CA GLY A 186 22.71 -11.88 13.75
C GLY A 186 24.10 -11.88 13.10
N SER A 187 24.56 -13.05 12.65
CA SER A 187 25.86 -13.20 11.97
C SER A 187 25.82 -14.21 10.81
N GLU A 188 24.61 -14.61 10.40
CA GLU A 188 24.42 -15.63 9.38
C GLU A 188 24.81 -15.12 7.99
N LYS A 189 25.75 -15.81 7.35
CA LYS A 189 26.26 -15.46 6.02
C LYS A 189 25.31 -15.88 4.90
N TYR A 190 24.52 -16.93 5.13
CA TYR A 190 23.69 -17.55 4.11
C TYR A 190 22.20 -17.37 4.43
N TRP A 191 21.39 -17.20 3.38
CA TRP A 191 19.95 -16.99 3.50
C TRP A 191 19.23 -18.08 4.32
N ILE A 192 19.56 -19.36 4.09
CA ILE A 192 18.97 -20.46 4.88
C ILE A 192 19.46 -20.48 6.33
N GLY A 193 20.69 -20.02 6.57
CA GLY A 193 21.22 -19.81 7.92
C GLY A 193 20.43 -18.74 8.64
N MET A 194 20.20 -17.60 7.98
CA MET A 194 19.39 -16.49 8.48
C MET A 194 17.97 -16.94 8.84
N ILE A 195 17.30 -17.72 7.99
CA ILE A 195 15.95 -18.24 8.31
C ILE A 195 15.94 -19.10 9.57
N ARG A 196 16.87 -20.04 9.68
CA ARG A 196 16.99 -20.90 10.86
C ARG A 196 17.30 -20.10 12.11
N TRP A 197 18.17 -19.11 11.98
CA TRP A 197 18.51 -18.19 13.05
C TRP A 197 17.27 -17.40 13.51
N VAL A 198 16.50 -16.79 12.59
CA VAL A 198 15.26 -16.08 12.93
C VAL A 198 14.27 -17.01 13.64
N ALA A 199 14.01 -18.19 13.10
CA ALA A 199 13.08 -19.14 13.71
C ALA A 199 13.51 -19.54 15.14
N ARG A 200 14.82 -19.74 15.36
CA ARG A 200 15.39 -19.99 16.69
C ARG A 200 15.21 -18.80 17.63
N GLN A 201 15.49 -17.57 17.18
CA GLN A 201 15.28 -16.38 18.02
C GLN A 201 13.81 -16.22 18.44
N VAL A 202 12.87 -16.48 17.53
CA VAL A 202 11.44 -16.47 17.85
C VAL A 202 11.11 -17.55 18.88
N ALA A 203 11.60 -18.78 18.71
CA ALA A 203 11.37 -19.85 19.67
C ALA A 203 11.96 -19.57 21.06
N GLU A 204 13.15 -18.97 21.12
CA GLU A 204 13.79 -18.52 22.37
C GLU A 204 12.93 -17.46 23.07
N LEU A 205 12.49 -16.42 22.35
CA LEU A 205 11.62 -15.38 22.91
C LEU A 205 10.28 -15.93 23.44
N VAL A 206 9.66 -16.86 22.72
CA VAL A 206 8.42 -17.52 23.16
C VAL A 206 8.67 -18.39 24.38
N SER A 207 9.80 -19.12 24.43
CA SER A 207 10.19 -19.91 25.60
C SER A 207 10.47 -19.04 26.82
N ASP A 208 10.97 -17.81 26.63
CA ASP A 208 11.20 -16.82 27.68
C ASP A 208 9.92 -16.10 28.14
N GLY A 209 8.76 -16.46 27.56
CA GLY A 209 7.44 -16.01 27.99
C GLY A 209 6.83 -14.88 27.16
N ILE A 210 7.49 -14.42 26.09
CA ILE A 210 6.90 -13.44 25.18
C ILE A 210 5.78 -14.10 24.36
N PRO A 211 4.55 -13.57 24.36
CA PRO A 211 3.48 -14.13 23.56
C PRO A 211 3.84 -14.12 22.07
N ALA A 212 3.64 -15.23 21.37
CA ALA A 212 3.95 -15.32 19.94
C ALA A 212 3.23 -14.26 19.09
N GLY A 213 2.04 -13.81 19.53
CA GLY A 213 1.29 -12.74 18.87
C GLY A 213 1.92 -11.34 19.00
N GLU A 214 2.90 -11.16 19.87
CA GLU A 214 3.67 -9.91 20.03
C GLU A 214 4.99 -9.92 19.22
N ILE A 215 5.23 -10.98 18.43
CA ILE A 215 6.43 -11.12 17.61
C ILE A 215 6.06 -10.99 16.13
N ALA A 216 6.68 -10.02 15.45
CA ALA A 216 6.52 -9.83 14.01
C ALA A 216 7.83 -10.11 13.27
N ILE A 217 7.76 -10.88 12.18
CA ILE A 217 8.86 -11.06 11.23
C ILE A 217 8.60 -10.15 10.03
N VAL A 218 9.45 -9.15 9.83
CA VAL A 218 9.35 -8.21 8.72
C VAL A 218 10.50 -8.46 7.74
N ALA A 219 10.18 -8.65 6.46
CA ALA A 219 11.15 -8.84 5.39
C ALA A 219 10.80 -7.95 4.18
N PRO A 220 11.80 -7.46 3.42
CA PRO A 220 11.54 -6.67 2.21
C PRO A 220 10.73 -7.43 1.16
N TYR A 221 10.89 -8.75 1.11
CA TYR A 221 10.15 -9.64 0.24
C TYR A 221 9.96 -11.00 0.93
N VAL A 222 8.73 -11.47 1.00
CA VAL A 222 8.38 -12.78 1.57
C VAL A 222 8.10 -13.73 0.41
N SER A 223 9.09 -14.56 0.06
CA SER A 223 8.90 -15.62 -0.93
C SER A 223 8.16 -16.80 -0.32
N GLU A 224 7.50 -17.61 -1.15
CA GLU A 224 6.90 -18.88 -0.70
C GLU A 224 7.95 -19.77 -0.03
N VAL A 225 9.16 -19.86 -0.59
CA VAL A 225 10.26 -20.64 0.01
C VAL A 225 10.63 -20.12 1.41
N MET A 226 10.70 -18.79 1.59
CA MET A 226 10.96 -18.19 2.91
C MET A 226 9.86 -18.55 3.90
N ARG A 227 8.60 -18.38 3.48
CA ARG A 227 7.42 -18.68 4.28
C ARG A 227 7.42 -20.14 4.72
N PHE A 228 7.52 -21.08 3.78
CA PHE A 228 7.52 -22.52 4.08
C PHE A 228 8.66 -22.89 5.02
N ALA A 229 9.86 -22.37 4.79
CA ALA A 229 11.00 -22.67 5.64
C ALA A 229 10.79 -22.14 7.07
N ILE A 230 10.31 -20.91 7.25
CA ILE A 230 10.02 -20.35 8.58
C ILE A 230 8.87 -21.15 9.24
N GLU A 231 7.80 -21.42 8.51
CA GLU A 231 6.62 -22.15 9.00
C GLU A 231 6.98 -23.57 9.47
N GLU A 232 7.82 -24.28 8.71
CA GLU A 232 8.32 -25.60 9.10
C GLU A 232 9.15 -25.55 10.40
N HIS A 233 10.10 -24.62 10.51
CA HIS A 233 10.97 -24.52 11.68
C HIS A 233 10.20 -24.09 12.94
N LEU A 234 9.27 -23.15 12.82
CA LEU A 234 8.42 -22.72 13.93
C LEU A 234 7.40 -23.79 14.30
N GLY A 235 6.84 -24.50 13.31
CA GLY A 235 5.88 -25.57 13.53
C GLY A 235 6.44 -26.74 14.32
N GLN A 236 7.73 -27.06 14.15
CA GLN A 236 8.44 -28.06 14.97
C GLN A 236 8.49 -27.68 16.46
N GLN A 237 8.35 -26.40 16.79
CA GLN A 237 8.30 -25.87 18.16
C GLN A 237 6.86 -25.58 18.62
N GLY A 238 5.84 -25.99 17.85
CA GLY A 238 4.44 -25.71 18.15
C GLY A 238 4.02 -24.26 17.95
N ILE A 239 4.85 -23.45 17.28
CA ILE A 239 4.58 -22.03 17.02
C ILE A 239 3.96 -21.89 15.63
N ARG A 240 2.76 -21.29 15.57
CA ARG A 240 2.05 -21.08 14.31
C ARG A 240 2.45 -19.75 13.68
N LEU A 241 2.84 -19.78 12.41
CA LEU A 241 3.05 -18.58 11.60
C LEU A 241 1.70 -18.04 11.08
N TYR A 242 1.50 -16.72 11.19
CA TYR A 242 0.37 -16.02 10.57
C TYR A 242 0.90 -15.05 9.50
N LEU A 243 0.47 -15.24 8.25
CA LEU A 243 0.89 -14.42 7.13
C LEU A 243 -0.12 -13.29 6.88
N LEU A 244 0.29 -12.05 7.13
CA LEU A 244 -0.58 -10.86 7.02
C LEU A 244 -1.05 -10.55 5.58
N ARG A 245 -0.27 -10.93 4.57
CA ARG A 245 -0.62 -10.77 3.15
C ARG A 245 -0.18 -12.00 2.38
N PRO A 246 -1.02 -13.05 2.34
CA PRO A 246 -0.68 -14.23 1.57
C PRO A 246 -0.73 -13.88 0.07
N ALA A 247 0.32 -14.23 -0.67
CA ALA A 247 0.38 -14.06 -2.12
C ALA A 247 -0.42 -15.17 -2.84
N THR A 248 -1.62 -15.49 -2.35
CA THR A 248 -2.51 -16.49 -2.94
C THR A 248 -3.56 -15.78 -3.77
N SER A 249 -3.91 -16.36 -4.91
CA SER A 249 -5.04 -15.85 -5.69
C SER A 249 -6.32 -16.00 -4.87
N LEU A 250 -7.27 -15.09 -5.02
CA LEU A 250 -8.58 -15.20 -4.36
C LEU A 250 -9.26 -16.54 -4.65
N ARG A 251 -9.02 -17.14 -5.82
CA ARG A 251 -9.55 -18.47 -6.15
C ARG A 251 -9.03 -19.61 -5.27
N ASP A 252 -7.85 -19.42 -4.68
CA ASP A 252 -7.19 -20.41 -3.82
C ASP A 252 -7.73 -20.31 -2.39
N ASP A 253 -8.46 -19.24 -2.07
CA ASP A 253 -9.23 -19.12 -0.83
C ASP A 253 -10.43 -20.09 -0.86
N PRO A 254 -10.58 -20.98 0.14
CA PRO A 254 -11.66 -21.96 0.16
C PRO A 254 -13.06 -21.36 0.18
N VAL A 255 -13.26 -20.21 0.83
CA VAL A 255 -14.56 -19.53 0.92
C VAL A 255 -14.91 -18.92 -0.42
N VAL A 256 -13.98 -18.20 -1.03
CA VAL A 256 -14.17 -17.62 -2.37
C VAL A 256 -14.43 -18.74 -3.38
N ARG A 257 -13.66 -19.83 -3.34
CA ARG A 257 -13.86 -20.97 -4.23
C ARG A 257 -15.25 -21.60 -4.05
N ALA A 258 -15.70 -21.77 -2.81
CA ALA A 258 -17.04 -22.28 -2.54
C ALA A 258 -18.13 -21.35 -3.11
N LEU A 259 -17.98 -20.03 -2.95
CA LEU A 259 -18.91 -19.04 -3.51
C LEU A 259 -18.90 -19.03 -5.05
N LEU A 260 -17.73 -19.18 -5.68
CA LEU A 260 -17.63 -19.31 -7.14
C LEU A 260 -18.33 -20.58 -7.64
N ILE A 261 -18.15 -21.71 -6.94
CA ILE A 261 -18.84 -22.97 -7.26
C ILE A 261 -20.36 -22.80 -7.12
N LEU A 262 -20.84 -22.22 -6.03
CA LEU A 262 -22.27 -21.97 -5.82
C LEU A 262 -22.85 -21.04 -6.89
N THR A 263 -22.11 -20.00 -7.30
CA THR A 263 -22.49 -19.10 -8.39
C THR A 263 -22.61 -19.85 -9.71
N MET A 264 -21.64 -20.72 -10.04
CA MET A 264 -21.67 -21.53 -11.26
C MET A 264 -22.84 -22.53 -11.27
N LEU A 265 -23.20 -23.09 -10.11
CA LEU A 265 -24.36 -23.98 -9.98
C LEU A 265 -25.70 -23.23 -10.09
N GLY A 266 -25.78 -22.04 -9.51
CA GLY A 266 -26.99 -21.19 -9.55
C GLY A 266 -27.22 -20.51 -10.89
N HIS A 267 -26.14 -20.29 -11.66
CA HIS A 267 -26.16 -19.62 -12.95
C HIS A 267 -25.34 -20.40 -14.00
N PRO A 268 -25.80 -21.59 -14.43
CA PRO A 268 -25.05 -22.46 -15.34
C PRO A 268 -24.82 -21.84 -16.72
N ASP A 269 -25.65 -20.88 -17.11
CA ASP A 269 -25.50 -20.14 -18.38
C ASP A 269 -24.39 -19.07 -18.32
N TRP A 270 -23.90 -18.72 -17.13
CA TRP A 270 -22.78 -17.82 -16.98
C TRP A 270 -21.50 -18.60 -17.26
N GLN A 271 -20.81 -18.30 -18.36
CA GLN A 271 -19.53 -18.91 -18.75
C GLN A 271 -18.37 -18.46 -17.84
N VAL A 272 -18.50 -18.66 -16.53
CA VAL A 272 -17.48 -18.32 -15.54
C VAL A 272 -16.33 -19.32 -15.64
N ILE A 273 -15.17 -18.86 -16.09
CA ILE A 273 -13.94 -19.64 -16.10
C ILE A 273 -13.14 -19.23 -14.86
N ILE A 274 -12.94 -20.18 -13.94
CA ILE A 274 -12.05 -19.98 -12.78
C ILE A 274 -10.60 -20.14 -13.28
N GLN A 275 -9.98 -19.02 -13.69
CA GLN A 275 -8.57 -18.94 -14.12
C GLN A 275 -7.60 -18.59 -13.01
#